data_AF-A0A4S8QC25-F1
#
_entry.id   AF-A0A4S8QC25-F1
#
_cell.length_a   1.000
_cell.length_b   1.000
_cell.length_c   1.000
_cell.angle_alpha   90.00
_cell.angle_beta   90.00
_cell.angle_gamma   90.00
#
_symmetry.space_group_name_H-M   'P 1'
#
loop_
_entity.id
_entity.type
_entity.pdbx_description
1 polymer ?
#
loop_
_entity_poly.entity_id
_entity_poly.type
_entity_poly.pdbx_seq_one_letter_code
_entity_poly.pdbx_strand_id
1 'polypeptide(L)'
;MTTTTDSHRTQRPTAALRWAPVLSATYAQATAFAATAATAFLVTDIAANFGIPSAARLWPLGAFALGLVVAANASRRVGALARTRYTGSASLAALTLSAVALALAPNFGFALGAALALGAASGLVIAIAGRVVIAAEVGDGTGSTVLSALAVLAGLTAGTLSLFALPAFGWRGVLGLLVVASALAAWKFAEHTPHE
;
A
#
# COMPACT_ATOMS: atom_id res chain seq x y z
N MET A 1 41.07 41.60 8.89
CA MET A 1 41.84 40.34 8.94
C MET A 1 40.84 39.22 9.17
N THR A 2 40.82 38.29 8.22
CA THR A 2 39.83 37.24 7.94
C THR A 2 39.67 36.22 9.06
N THR A 3 38.43 35.78 9.34
CA THR A 3 38.17 34.42 9.82
C THR A 3 37.10 33.78 8.94
N THR A 4 37.55 32.74 8.27
CA THR A 4 36.95 31.99 7.19
C THR A 4 35.83 31.11 7.73
N THR A 5 34.67 31.17 7.09
CA THR A 5 33.60 30.18 7.16
C THR A 5 34.11 28.82 6.71
N ASP A 6 34.06 27.81 7.57
CA ASP A 6 34.25 26.42 7.18
C ASP A 6 33.02 25.60 7.59
N SER A 7 31.95 25.76 6.82
CA SER A 7 30.80 24.88 6.85
C SER A 7 31.12 23.67 5.96
N HIS A 8 31.80 22.68 6.52
CA HIS A 8 31.85 21.33 5.98
C HIS A 8 30.44 20.73 5.97
N ARG A 9 29.60 21.15 5.01
CA ARG A 9 28.50 20.32 4.52
C ARG A 9 29.17 19.17 3.79
N THR A 10 29.30 18.05 4.49
CA THR A 10 29.44 16.73 3.86
C THR A 10 28.25 16.54 2.92
N GLN A 11 28.40 16.95 1.66
CA GLN A 11 27.57 16.50 0.55
C GLN A 11 27.73 14.98 0.50
N ARG A 12 26.71 14.25 0.96
CA ARG A 12 26.58 12.83 0.63
C ARG A 12 26.61 12.73 -0.89
N PRO A 13 27.39 11.80 -1.47
CA PRO A 13 27.38 11.60 -2.91
C PRO A 13 25.95 11.25 -3.33
N THR A 14 25.40 12.06 -4.23
CA THR A 14 24.13 11.83 -4.91
C THR A 14 24.26 10.53 -5.69
N ALA A 15 23.88 9.42 -5.05
CA ALA A 15 23.77 8.14 -5.73
C ALA A 15 22.82 8.34 -6.91
N ALA A 16 23.31 8.10 -8.13
CA ALA A 16 22.57 8.31 -9.36
C ALA A 16 21.13 7.75 -9.22
N LEU A 17 20.14 8.60 -9.49
CA LEU A 17 18.73 8.30 -9.28
C LEU A 17 18.34 7.01 -10.02
N ARG A 18 18.11 5.93 -9.28
CA ARG A 18 17.62 4.68 -9.85
C ARG A 18 16.10 4.74 -9.94
N TRP A 19 15.58 5.05 -11.12
CA TRP A 19 14.13 5.16 -11.37
C TRP A 19 13.35 3.87 -11.13
N ALA A 20 13.97 2.71 -11.32
CA ALA A 20 13.26 1.43 -11.22
C ALA A 20 12.74 1.13 -9.79
N PRO A 21 13.53 1.28 -8.70
CA PRO A 21 13.02 1.25 -7.33
C PRO A 21 11.88 2.25 -7.08
N VAL A 22 12.01 3.48 -7.57
CA VAL A 22 11.01 4.54 -7.39
C VAL A 22 9.68 4.13 -8.01
N LEU A 23 9.68 3.74 -9.29
CA LEU A 23 8.48 3.29 -9.99
C LEU A 23 7.85 2.07 -9.31
N SER A 24 8.66 1.11 -8.85
CA SER A 24 8.15 -0.07 -8.15
C SER A 24 7.49 0.29 -6.80
N ALA A 25 8.05 1.25 -6.07
CA ALA A 25 7.47 1.75 -4.82
C ALA A 25 6.20 2.56 -5.08
N THR A 26 6.19 3.42 -6.10
CA THR A 26 4.98 4.17 -6.52
C THR A 26 3.85 3.22 -6.92
N TYR A 27 4.15 2.13 -7.65
CA TYR A 27 3.16 1.12 -8.00
C TYR A 27 2.66 0.32 -6.79
N ALA A 28 3.54 -0.05 -5.87
CA ALA A 28 3.15 -0.67 -4.60
C ALA A 28 2.21 0.22 -3.78
N GLN A 29 2.53 1.51 -3.68
CA GLN A 29 1.72 2.51 -3.00
C GLN A 29 0.35 2.69 -3.69
N ALA A 30 0.31 2.79 -5.02
CA ALA A 30 -0.93 2.84 -5.78
C ALA A 30 -1.80 1.60 -5.53
N THR A 31 -1.20 0.42 -5.44
CA THR A 31 -1.92 -0.84 -5.19
C THR A 31 -2.55 -0.88 -3.80
N ALA A 32 -1.87 -0.37 -2.77
CA ALA A 32 -2.43 -0.25 -1.43
C ALA A 32 -3.61 0.75 -1.36
N PHE A 33 -3.54 1.86 -2.12
CA PHE A 33 -4.67 2.79 -2.24
C PHE A 33 -5.83 2.20 -3.05
N ALA A 34 -5.54 1.39 -4.08
CA ALA A 34 -6.57 0.65 -4.81
C ALA A 34 -7.29 -0.34 -3.89
N ALA A 35 -6.56 -1.05 -3.01
CA ALA A 35 -7.16 -1.91 -1.98
C ALA A 35 -8.11 -1.13 -1.06
N THR A 36 -7.70 0.07 -0.65
CA THR A 36 -8.52 0.94 0.20
C THR A 36 -9.81 1.35 -0.50
N ALA A 37 -9.73 1.84 -1.74
CA ALA A 37 -10.90 2.23 -2.53
C ALA A 37 -11.83 1.05 -2.78
N ALA A 38 -11.30 -0.06 -3.31
CA ALA A 38 -12.09 -1.26 -3.59
C ALA A 38 -12.80 -1.78 -2.33
N THR A 39 -12.10 -1.85 -1.19
CA THR A 39 -12.71 -2.28 0.08
C THR A 39 -13.82 -1.34 0.52
N ALA A 40 -13.61 -0.02 0.42
CA ALA A 40 -14.62 0.97 0.81
C ALA A 40 -15.92 0.85 0.00
N PHE A 41 -15.82 0.57 -1.30
CA PHE A 41 -16.99 0.41 -2.17
C PHE A 41 -17.65 -0.98 -2.05
N LEU A 42 -16.88 -2.04 -1.79
CA LEU A 42 -17.40 -3.40 -1.72
C LEU A 42 -17.92 -3.80 -0.34
N VAL A 43 -17.61 -3.04 0.72
CA VAL A 43 -17.89 -3.44 2.11
C VAL A 43 -19.35 -3.79 2.34
N THR A 44 -20.26 -3.02 1.74
CA THR A 44 -21.70 -3.21 1.87
C THR A 44 -22.19 -4.46 1.17
N ASP A 45 -21.61 -4.79 0.01
CA ASP A 45 -21.96 -5.98 -0.77
C ASP A 45 -21.43 -7.24 -0.11
N ILE A 46 -20.19 -7.19 0.40
CA ILE A 46 -19.59 -8.28 1.19
C ILE A 46 -20.46 -8.58 2.41
N ALA A 47 -20.83 -7.55 3.19
CA ALA A 47 -21.65 -7.73 4.38
C ALA A 47 -23.07 -8.21 4.04
N ALA A 48 -23.67 -7.70 2.96
CA ALA A 48 -24.99 -8.13 2.49
C ALA A 48 -24.99 -9.62 2.08
N ASN A 49 -23.93 -10.09 1.44
CA ASN A 49 -23.76 -11.50 1.05
C ASN A 49 -23.77 -12.46 2.26
N PHE A 50 -23.35 -11.99 3.45
CA PHE A 50 -23.42 -12.76 4.69
C PHE A 50 -24.71 -12.53 5.51
N GLY A 51 -25.71 -11.84 4.95
CA GLY A 51 -26.98 -11.57 5.62
C GLY A 51 -26.89 -10.54 6.76
N ILE A 52 -25.85 -9.71 6.79
CA ILE A 52 -25.63 -8.75 7.87
C ILE A 52 -26.62 -7.56 7.76
N PRO A 53 -27.26 -7.15 8.86
CA PRO A 53 -28.18 -6.01 8.87
C PRO A 53 -27.46 -4.71 8.48
N SER A 54 -28.18 -3.79 7.84
CA SER A 54 -27.64 -2.53 7.31
C SER A 54 -26.81 -1.74 8.32
N ALA A 55 -27.24 -1.70 9.59
CA ALA A 55 -26.54 -1.02 10.69
C ALA A 55 -25.12 -1.54 10.95
N ALA A 56 -24.83 -2.79 10.58
CA ALA A 56 -23.54 -3.45 10.84
C ALA A 56 -22.68 -3.63 9.56
N ARG A 57 -23.13 -3.16 8.40
CA ARG A 57 -22.42 -3.41 7.12
C ARG A 57 -21.09 -2.67 6.99
N LEU A 58 -20.86 -1.63 7.79
CA LEU A 58 -19.63 -0.83 7.76
C LEU A 58 -18.52 -1.36 8.67
N TRP A 59 -18.79 -2.39 9.47
CA TRP A 59 -17.77 -2.98 10.35
C TRP A 59 -16.48 -3.41 9.63
N PRO A 60 -16.50 -4.03 8.43
CA PRO A 60 -15.25 -4.40 7.76
C PRO A 60 -14.45 -3.19 7.29
N LEU A 61 -15.10 -2.07 6.96
CA LEU A 61 -14.43 -0.80 6.67
C LEU A 61 -13.77 -0.24 7.93
N GLY A 62 -14.46 -0.31 9.07
CA GLY A 62 -13.88 0.04 10.37
C GLY A 62 -12.67 -0.83 10.73
N ALA A 63 -12.77 -2.15 10.54
CA ALA A 63 -11.69 -3.10 10.77
C ALA A 63 -10.47 -2.80 9.88
N PHE A 64 -10.70 -2.54 8.59
CA PHE A 64 -9.67 -2.11 7.65
C PHE A 64 -8.99 -0.80 8.11
N ALA A 65 -9.78 0.22 8.44
CA ALA A 65 -9.26 1.52 8.88
C ALA A 65 -8.42 1.39 10.16
N LEU A 66 -8.88 0.59 11.13
CA LEU A 66 -8.12 0.29 12.34
C LEU A 66 -6.79 -0.37 12.02
N GLY A 67 -6.79 -1.42 11.18
CA GLY A 67 -5.57 -2.08 10.75
C GLY A 67 -4.58 -1.11 10.11
N LEU A 68 -5.07 -0.28 9.16
CA LEU A 68 -4.27 0.71 8.45
C LEU A 68 -3.63 1.72 9.40
N VAL A 69 -4.40 2.29 10.33
CA VAL A 69 -3.93 3.30 11.28
C VAL A 69 -2.93 2.69 12.26
N VAL A 70 -3.20 1.49 12.80
CA VAL A 70 -2.30 0.80 13.72
C VAL A 70 -0.96 0.52 13.04
N ALA A 71 -0.99 -0.02 11.82
CA ALA A 71 0.21 -0.29 11.04
C ALA A 71 1.00 0.97 10.69
N ALA A 72 0.31 2.02 10.23
CA ALA A 72 0.94 3.30 9.89
C ALA A 72 1.64 3.90 11.12
N ASN A 73 1.02 3.85 12.30
CA ASN A 73 1.61 4.34 13.54
C ASN A 73 2.77 3.45 14.04
N ALA A 74 2.62 2.13 13.97
CA ALA A 74 3.68 1.18 14.34
C ALA A 74 4.92 1.37 13.46
N SER A 75 4.73 1.60 12.16
CA SER A 75 5.84 1.81 11.21
C SER A 75 6.73 2.98 11.61
N ARG A 76 6.17 4.06 12.20
CA ARG A 76 6.93 5.24 12.67
C ARG A 76 7.90 4.91 13.81
N ARG A 77 7.62 3.86 14.58
CA ARG A 77 8.43 3.44 15.73
C ARG A 77 9.54 2.47 15.37
N VAL A 78 9.44 1.79 14.22
CA VAL A 78 10.47 0.87 13.74
C VAL A 78 11.60 1.69 13.11
N GLY A 79 12.72 1.80 13.84
CA GLY A 79 13.94 2.54 13.47
C GLY A 79 14.63 2.06 12.18
N ALA A 80 15.74 2.74 11.84
CA ALA A 80 16.40 2.80 10.53
C ALA A 80 16.41 1.51 9.68
N LEU A 81 15.76 1.62 8.50
CA LEU A 81 16.02 1.12 7.12
C LEU A 81 16.88 -0.11 6.80
N ALA A 82 17.46 -0.84 7.75
CA ALA A 82 18.42 -1.90 7.47
C ALA A 82 17.81 -3.16 6.84
N ARG A 83 16.48 -3.21 6.54
CA ARG A 83 15.78 -4.29 5.82
C ARG A 83 14.58 -3.80 5.01
N THR A 84 14.71 -2.66 4.33
CA THR A 84 13.57 -2.04 3.61
C THR A 84 13.00 -2.96 2.52
N ARG A 85 13.86 -3.75 1.89
CA ARG A 85 13.45 -4.73 0.89
C ARG A 85 12.64 -5.87 1.48
N TYR A 86 13.14 -6.51 2.54
CA TYR A 86 12.47 -7.64 3.18
C TYR A 86 11.14 -7.23 3.83
N THR A 87 11.10 -6.06 4.46
CA THR A 87 9.87 -5.54 5.06
C THR A 87 8.86 -5.10 4.00
N GLY A 88 9.32 -4.51 2.89
CA GLY A 88 8.49 -4.14 1.75
C GLY A 88 7.91 -5.36 1.01
N SER A 89 8.73 -6.37 0.70
CA SER A 89 8.25 -7.59 0.06
C SER A 89 7.32 -8.39 0.98
N ALA A 90 7.63 -8.50 2.28
CA ALA A 90 6.77 -9.16 3.24
C ALA A 90 5.42 -8.45 3.41
N SER A 91 5.40 -7.11 3.42
CA SER A 91 4.15 -6.35 3.50
C SER A 91 3.30 -6.47 2.23
N LEU A 92 3.91 -6.50 1.04
CA LEU A 92 3.21 -6.75 -0.22
C LEU A 92 2.69 -8.20 -0.31
N ALA A 93 3.46 -9.18 0.16
CA ALA A 93 2.99 -10.56 0.27
C ALA A 93 1.82 -10.66 1.26
N ALA A 94 1.90 -10.01 2.41
CA ALA A 94 0.81 -9.93 3.37
C ALA A 94 -0.43 -9.25 2.79
N LEU A 95 -0.27 -8.22 1.97
CA LEU A 95 -1.37 -7.54 1.28
C LEU A 95 -2.05 -8.50 0.30
N THR A 96 -1.26 -9.21 -0.51
CA THR A 96 -1.75 -10.20 -1.47
C THR A 96 -2.52 -11.32 -0.77
N LEU A 97 -1.93 -11.90 0.29
CA LEU A 97 -2.56 -12.96 1.07
C LEU A 97 -3.84 -12.49 1.77
N SER A 98 -3.85 -11.28 2.31
CA SER A 98 -5.04 -10.72 2.95
C SER A 98 -6.16 -10.44 1.94
N ALA A 99 -5.82 -10.02 0.73
CA ALA A 99 -6.79 -9.84 -0.35
C ALA A 99 -7.40 -11.19 -0.79
N VAL A 100 -6.58 -12.24 -0.91
CA VAL A 100 -7.05 -13.62 -1.15
C VAL A 100 -7.95 -14.09 -0.02
N ALA A 101 -7.53 -13.90 1.24
CA ALA A 101 -8.31 -14.28 2.41
C ALA A 101 -9.68 -13.58 2.41
N LEU A 102 -9.74 -12.29 2.10
CA LEU A 102 -10.99 -11.55 2.03
C LEU A 102 -11.89 -12.06 0.89
N ALA A 103 -11.32 -12.37 -0.29
CA ALA A 103 -12.06 -12.91 -1.42
C ALA A 103 -12.66 -14.31 -1.13
N LEU A 104 -11.92 -15.13 -0.38
CA LEU A 104 -12.29 -16.49 -0.01
C LEU A 104 -12.97 -16.60 1.35
N ALA A 105 -13.39 -15.47 1.93
CA ALA A 105 -13.96 -15.47 3.27
C ALA A 105 -15.18 -16.41 3.37
N PRO A 106 -15.17 -17.39 4.30
CA PRO A 106 -16.28 -18.34 4.46
C PRO A 106 -17.42 -17.76 5.32
N ASN A 107 -17.13 -16.76 6.16
CA ASN A 107 -18.10 -16.12 7.03
C ASN A 107 -17.71 -14.65 7.30
N PHE A 108 -18.63 -13.89 7.88
CA PHE A 108 -18.44 -12.46 8.15
C PHE A 108 -17.31 -12.17 9.15
N GLY A 109 -17.17 -12.97 10.22
CA GLY A 109 -16.10 -12.79 11.20
C GLY A 109 -14.71 -12.95 10.59
N PHE A 110 -14.57 -13.93 9.70
CA PHE A 110 -13.35 -14.10 8.91
C PHE A 110 -13.11 -12.92 7.97
N ALA A 111 -14.16 -12.41 7.31
CA ALA A 111 -14.06 -11.22 6.46
C ALA A 111 -13.61 -9.98 7.25
N LEU A 112 -14.07 -9.79 8.50
CA LEU A 112 -13.59 -8.72 9.39
C LEU A 112 -12.10 -8.86 9.71
N GLY A 113 -11.65 -10.06 10.07
CA GLY A 113 -10.24 -10.34 10.34
C GLY A 113 -9.36 -10.13 9.10
N ALA A 114 -9.81 -10.60 7.94
CA ALA A 114 -9.12 -10.41 6.67
C ALA A 114 -9.07 -8.92 6.26
N ALA A 115 -10.16 -8.17 6.46
CA ALA A 115 -10.18 -6.72 6.21
C ALA A 115 -9.21 -5.96 7.12
N LEU A 116 -9.13 -6.34 8.41
CA LEU A 116 -8.16 -5.78 9.35
C LEU A 116 -6.71 -6.06 8.91
N ALA A 117 -6.41 -7.30 8.53
CA ALA A 117 -5.09 -7.70 8.02
C ALA A 117 -4.75 -6.97 6.72
N LEU A 118 -5.72 -6.84 5.81
CA LEU A 118 -5.55 -6.10 4.56
C LEU A 118 -5.27 -4.62 4.81
N GLY A 119 -5.97 -4.01 5.75
CA GLY A 119 -5.74 -2.63 6.20
C GLY A 119 -4.33 -2.46 6.76
N ALA A 120 -3.92 -3.34 7.67
CA ALA A 120 -2.58 -3.31 8.25
C ALA A 120 -1.47 -3.47 7.20
N ALA A 121 -1.62 -4.42 6.28
CA ALA A 121 -0.69 -4.62 5.18
C ALA A 121 -0.62 -3.38 4.27
N SER A 122 -1.77 -2.79 3.94
CA SER A 122 -1.85 -1.55 3.14
C SER A 122 -1.14 -0.38 3.83
N GLY A 123 -1.34 -0.21 5.14
CA GLY A 123 -0.66 0.82 5.94
C GLY A 123 0.86 0.64 5.97
N LEU A 124 1.35 -0.60 6.10
CA LEU A 124 2.79 -0.91 6.02
C LEU A 124 3.36 -0.60 4.63
N VAL A 125 2.67 -1.04 3.56
CA VAL A 125 3.11 -0.79 2.19
C VAL A 125 3.21 0.71 1.91
N ILE A 126 2.20 1.49 2.28
CA ILE A 126 2.21 2.96 2.12
C ILE A 126 3.39 3.58 2.87
N ALA A 127 3.63 3.18 4.11
CA ALA A 127 4.72 3.71 4.92
C ALA A 127 6.12 3.37 4.35
N ILE A 128 6.31 2.13 3.90
CA ILE A 128 7.60 1.66 3.35
C ILE A 128 7.85 2.25 1.97
N ALA A 129 6.85 2.20 1.08
CA ALA A 129 6.95 2.79 -0.26
C ALA A 129 7.20 4.29 -0.21
N GLY A 130 6.51 5.02 0.68
CA GLY A 130 6.75 6.45 0.89
C GLY A 130 8.18 6.76 1.31
N ARG A 131 8.79 5.94 2.19
CA ARG A 131 10.21 6.09 2.56
C ARG A 131 11.15 5.86 1.40
N VAL A 132 10.88 4.86 0.54
CA VAL A 132 11.69 4.59 -0.66
C VAL A 132 11.61 5.76 -1.64
N VAL A 133 10.42 6.31 -1.86
CA VAL A 133 10.20 7.46 -2.76
C VAL A 133 10.87 8.73 -2.22
N ILE A 134 10.81 8.98 -0.91
CA ILE A 134 11.49 10.13 -0.27
C ILE A 134 13.02 9.96 -0.33
N ALA A 135 13.54 8.77 -0.02
CA ALA A 135 14.98 8.50 -0.02
C ALA A 135 15.62 8.58 -1.41
N ALA A 136 14.83 8.48 -2.47
CA ALA A 136 15.32 8.63 -3.83
C ALA A 136 15.66 10.09 -4.20
N GLU A 137 15.23 11.10 -3.43
CA GLU A 137 15.54 12.52 -3.71
C GLU A 137 15.30 12.90 -5.19
N VAL A 138 14.12 12.58 -5.72
CA VAL A 138 13.74 12.95 -7.10
C VAL A 138 13.61 14.48 -7.19
N GLY A 139 14.64 15.16 -7.69
CA GLY A 139 14.72 16.62 -7.77
C GLY A 139 14.97 17.29 -6.40
N ASP A 140 14.46 18.50 -6.18
CA ASP A 140 14.58 19.25 -4.90
C ASP A 140 13.72 18.68 -3.75
N GLY A 141 13.38 17.38 -3.79
CA GLY A 141 12.48 16.71 -2.84
C GLY A 141 10.98 16.85 -3.17
N THR A 142 10.57 17.88 -3.91
CA THR A 142 9.19 18.07 -4.39
C THR A 142 8.69 16.95 -5.30
N GLY A 143 9.58 16.32 -6.08
CA GLY A 143 9.22 15.20 -6.96
C GLY A 143 8.70 13.97 -6.21
N SER A 144 9.19 13.72 -5.00
CA SER A 144 8.76 12.59 -4.15
C SER A 144 7.30 12.75 -3.68
N THR A 145 6.90 13.97 -3.34
CA THR A 145 5.52 14.31 -2.95
C THR A 145 4.57 14.20 -4.14
N VAL A 146 4.97 14.70 -5.30
CA VAL A 146 4.17 14.60 -6.54
C VAL A 146 3.98 13.14 -6.94
N LEU A 147 5.03 12.33 -6.92
CA LEU A 147 4.95 10.89 -7.19
C LEU A 147 4.01 10.18 -6.21
N SER A 148 4.06 10.53 -4.93
CA SER A 148 3.14 9.98 -3.94
C SER A 148 1.69 10.40 -4.17
N ALA A 149 1.45 11.66 -4.55
CA ALA A 149 0.12 12.15 -4.90
C ALA A 149 -0.45 11.46 -6.15
N LEU A 150 0.40 11.28 -7.18
CA LEU A 150 0.04 10.53 -8.38
C LEU A 150 -0.24 9.06 -8.07
N ALA A 151 0.53 8.43 -7.17
CA ALA A 151 0.27 7.07 -6.72
C ALA A 151 -1.10 6.95 -6.04
N VAL A 152 -1.46 7.91 -5.19
CA VAL A 152 -2.78 7.95 -4.53
C VAL A 152 -3.88 8.07 -5.57
N LEU A 153 -3.77 9.04 -6.49
CA LEU A 153 -4.75 9.24 -7.56
C LEU A 153 -4.87 8.01 -8.46
N ALA A 154 -3.75 7.42 -8.87
CA ALA A 154 -3.73 6.20 -9.69
C ALA A 154 -4.36 5.02 -8.94
N GLY A 155 -4.07 4.87 -7.65
CA GLY A 155 -4.65 3.82 -6.81
C GLY A 155 -6.15 3.97 -6.64
N LEU A 156 -6.63 5.16 -6.29
CA LEU A 156 -8.06 5.43 -6.13
C LEU A 156 -8.83 5.26 -7.44
N THR A 157 -8.27 5.75 -8.55
CA THR A 157 -8.89 5.57 -9.87
C THR A 157 -8.91 4.10 -10.28
N ALA A 158 -7.81 3.36 -10.14
CA ALA A 158 -7.78 1.92 -10.42
C ALA A 158 -8.76 1.12 -9.55
N GLY A 159 -8.82 1.40 -8.24
CA GLY A 159 -9.77 0.78 -7.32
C GLY A 159 -11.22 1.08 -7.69
N THR A 160 -11.52 2.31 -8.10
CA THR A 160 -12.88 2.68 -8.56
C THR A 160 -13.21 2.03 -9.91
N LEU A 161 -12.27 2.03 -10.85
CA LEU A 161 -12.45 1.40 -12.16
C LEU A 161 -12.64 -0.12 -12.06
N SER A 162 -12.05 -0.75 -11.05
CA SER A 162 -12.26 -2.18 -10.81
C SER A 162 -13.73 -2.53 -10.53
N LEU A 163 -14.55 -1.57 -10.08
CA LEU A 163 -15.98 -1.75 -9.86
C LEU A 163 -16.77 -1.96 -11.15
N PHE A 164 -16.25 -1.55 -12.32
CA PHE A 164 -16.88 -1.90 -13.60
C PHE A 164 -16.87 -3.41 -13.87
N ALA A 165 -16.03 -4.17 -13.16
CA ALA A 165 -16.02 -5.63 -13.22
C ALA A 165 -17.09 -6.27 -12.31
N LEU A 166 -17.76 -5.51 -11.42
CA LEU A 166 -18.77 -6.05 -10.50
C LEU A 166 -19.92 -6.78 -11.19
N PRO A 167 -20.54 -6.26 -12.28
CA PRO A 167 -21.67 -6.94 -12.91
C PRO A 167 -21.29 -8.29 -13.51
N ALA A 168 -20.04 -8.45 -13.95
CA ALA A 168 -19.57 -9.66 -14.61
C ALA A 168 -19.02 -10.71 -13.61
N PHE A 169 -18.31 -10.28 -12.57
CA PHE A 169 -17.55 -11.18 -11.69
C PHE A 169 -17.91 -11.09 -10.19
N GLY A 170 -18.80 -10.16 -9.81
CA GLY A 170 -19.16 -9.89 -8.42
C GLY A 170 -17.99 -9.35 -7.58
N TRP A 171 -18.24 -9.15 -6.29
CA TRP A 171 -17.25 -8.60 -5.34
C TRP A 171 -16.00 -9.47 -5.21
N ARG A 172 -16.15 -10.80 -5.34
CA ARG A 172 -15.02 -11.75 -5.35
C ARG A 172 -14.11 -11.55 -6.54
N GLY A 173 -14.66 -11.31 -7.73
CA GLY A 173 -13.88 -11.03 -8.93
C GLY A 173 -13.08 -9.73 -8.82
N VAL A 174 -13.68 -8.69 -8.25
CA VAL A 174 -12.98 -7.41 -8.01
C VAL A 174 -11.82 -7.58 -7.01
N LEU A 175 -12.02 -8.35 -5.94
CA LEU A 175 -10.91 -8.71 -5.04
C LEU A 175 -9.85 -9.58 -5.74
N GLY A 176 -10.26 -10.43 -6.70
CA GLY A 176 -9.33 -11.17 -7.56
C GLY A 176 -8.43 -10.25 -8.39
N LEU A 177 -8.96 -9.15 -8.95
CA LEU A 177 -8.16 -8.14 -9.64
C LEU A 177 -7.15 -7.48 -8.69
N LEU A 178 -7.54 -7.23 -7.45
CA LEU A 178 -6.64 -6.71 -6.42
C LEU A 178 -5.52 -7.71 -6.08
N VAL A 179 -5.83 -9.01 -6.01
CA VAL A 179 -4.82 -10.06 -5.82
C VAL A 179 -3.81 -10.06 -6.96
N VAL A 180 -4.25 -9.96 -8.20
CA VAL A 180 -3.35 -9.90 -9.37
C VAL A 180 -2.46 -8.65 -9.30
N ALA A 181 -3.05 -7.47 -9.04
CA ALA A 181 -2.29 -6.22 -8.93
C ALA A 181 -1.26 -6.27 -7.78
N SER A 182 -1.64 -6.80 -6.62
CA SER A 182 -0.76 -6.93 -5.46
C SER A 182 0.34 -7.96 -5.64
N ALA A 183 0.07 -9.07 -6.31
CA ALA A 183 1.09 -10.06 -6.69
C ALA A 183 2.10 -9.46 -7.68
N LEU A 184 1.64 -8.72 -8.69
CA LEU A 184 2.51 -8.00 -9.62
C LEU A 184 3.35 -6.93 -8.91
N ALA A 185 2.76 -6.22 -7.95
CA ALA A 185 3.48 -5.23 -7.15
C ALA A 185 4.55 -5.90 -6.29
N ALA A 186 4.23 -7.02 -5.63
CA ALA A 186 5.17 -7.82 -4.85
C ALA A 186 6.35 -8.29 -5.71
N TRP A 187 6.06 -8.84 -6.90
CA TRP A 187 7.08 -9.27 -7.86
C TRP A 187 7.98 -8.10 -8.26
N LYS A 188 7.39 -7.00 -8.75
CA LYS A 188 8.16 -5.87 -9.28
C LYS A 188 8.99 -5.18 -8.20
N PHE A 189 8.46 -5.09 -6.99
CA PHE A 189 9.19 -4.56 -5.85
C PHE A 189 10.37 -5.47 -5.46
N ALA A 190 10.15 -6.79 -5.43
CA ALA A 190 11.21 -7.75 -5.14
C ALA A 190 12.32 -7.73 -6.21
N GLU A 191 11.96 -7.58 -7.49
CA GLU A 191 12.89 -7.54 -8.62
C GLU A 191 13.78 -6.29 -8.62
N HIS A 192 13.22 -5.11 -8.34
CA HIS A 192 13.92 -3.84 -8.55
C HIS A 192 14.56 -3.25 -7.28
N THR A 193 14.23 -3.77 -6.11
CA THR A 193 14.88 -3.32 -4.87
C THR A 193 16.23 -4.05 -4.74
N PRO A 194 17.37 -3.36 -4.53
CA PRO A 194 18.69 -4.00 -4.50
C PRO A 194 18.86 -5.01 -3.33
N HIS A 195 19.73 -6.01 -3.52
CA HIS A 195 20.17 -6.91 -2.43
C HIS A 195 21.12 -6.13 -1.52
N GLU A 196 20.87 -6.18 -0.21
CA GLU A 196 21.80 -5.72 0.82
C GLU A 196 23.04 -6.60 0.85
#